data_AF-A0A258BHQ0-F1
#
_entry.id   AF-A0A258BHQ0-F1
#
_cell.length_a   1.000
_cell.length_b   1.000
_cell.length_c   1.000
_cell.angle_alpha   90.00
_cell.angle_beta   90.00
_cell.angle_gamma   90.00
#
_symmetry.space_group_name_H-M   'P 1'
#
loop_
_entity.id
_entity.type
_entity.pdbx_description
1 polymer ?
#
loop_
_entity_poly.entity_id
_entity_poly.type
_entity_poly.pdbx_seq_one_letter_code
_entity_poly.pdbx_strand_id
1 'polypeptide(L)'
;MRAPPYLPFLNGPLSLAPGLRPIAPEAWLCPDTEAGAIEEKRALMRDRRGEVYGAREGSELAALELAAAVHAVAGPAVGDWPSALEGAASAVSDDLCVLIKDSEGLWRLEAGSLCAPTFWRLDEKLGEPLGGLHGPVPGA
;
A
#
# COMPACT_ATOMS: atom_id res chain seq x y z
N MET A 1 13.24 -22.84 -6.92
CA MET A 1 11.81 -22.48 -6.70
C MET A 1 11.75 -21.81 -5.33
N ARG A 2 11.16 -20.60 -5.21
CA ARG A 2 11.03 -19.91 -3.91
C ARG A 2 9.91 -20.57 -3.09
N ALA A 3 10.10 -20.73 -1.78
CA ALA A 3 9.05 -21.20 -0.88
C ALA A 3 8.18 -20.01 -0.44
N PRO A 4 6.87 -19.98 -0.72
CA PRO A 4 6.03 -18.85 -0.35
C PRO A 4 5.75 -18.87 1.17
N PRO A 5 5.85 -17.72 1.87
CA PRO A 5 5.57 -17.63 3.30
C PRO A 5 4.07 -17.76 3.64
N TYR A 6 3.21 -17.59 2.64
CA TYR A 6 1.75 -17.67 2.78
C TYR A 6 1.17 -18.68 1.79
N LEU A 7 0.22 -19.49 2.26
CA LEU A 7 -0.41 -20.57 1.49
C LEU A 7 -1.94 -20.39 1.47
N PRO A 8 -2.47 -19.28 0.91
CA PRO A 8 -3.87 -18.90 1.05
C PRO A 8 -4.87 -19.90 0.42
N PHE A 9 -4.40 -20.76 -0.49
CA PHE A 9 -5.23 -21.74 -1.20
C PHE A 9 -5.20 -23.16 -0.60
N LEU A 10 -4.46 -23.41 0.47
CA LEU A 10 -4.34 -24.75 1.05
C LEU A 10 -5.40 -25.09 2.11
N ASN A 11 -6.19 -24.11 2.57
CA ASN A 11 -7.13 -24.26 3.69
C ASN A 11 -8.59 -24.47 3.27
N GLY A 12 -8.84 -25.14 2.14
CA GLY A 12 -10.19 -25.47 1.67
C GLY A 12 -10.69 -24.58 0.52
N PRO A 13 -12.01 -24.49 0.31
CA PRO A 13 -12.57 -23.75 -0.82
C PRO A 13 -12.31 -22.24 -0.71
N LEU A 14 -12.30 -21.56 -1.86
CA LEU A 14 -12.15 -20.10 -1.93
C LEU A 14 -13.22 -19.40 -1.08
N SER A 15 -12.78 -18.48 -0.21
CA SER A 15 -13.64 -17.58 0.56
C SER A 15 -13.36 -16.13 0.16
N LEU A 16 -14.41 -15.32 0.03
CA LEU A 16 -14.31 -13.87 -0.20
C LEU A 16 -14.19 -13.07 1.12
N ALA A 17 -14.34 -13.73 2.27
CA ALA A 17 -14.21 -13.07 3.57
C ALA A 17 -12.74 -12.70 3.86
N PRO A 18 -12.46 -11.52 4.44
CA PRO A 18 -11.10 -11.15 4.84
C PRO A 18 -10.49 -12.14 5.84
N GLY A 19 -9.41 -12.82 5.45
CA GLY A 19 -8.65 -13.75 6.29
C GLY A 19 -7.66 -13.04 7.21
N LEU A 20 -8.17 -12.20 8.13
CA LEU A 20 -7.31 -11.39 9.01
C LEU A 20 -6.68 -12.24 10.13
N ARG A 21 -5.39 -12.01 10.37
CA ARG A 21 -4.66 -12.50 11.54
C ARG A 21 -3.81 -11.36 12.12
N PRO A 22 -3.62 -11.27 13.44
CA PRO A 22 -2.70 -10.30 14.02
C PRO A 22 -1.29 -10.50 13.46
N ILE A 23 -0.59 -9.39 13.24
CA ILE A 23 0.82 -9.35 12.83
C ILE A 23 1.55 -8.47 13.84
N ALA A 24 2.70 -8.91 14.32
CA ALA A 24 3.55 -8.09 15.18
C ALA A 24 4.11 -6.91 14.35
N PRO A 25 4.16 -5.68 14.87
CA PRO A 25 4.61 -4.51 14.10
C PRO A 25 5.96 -4.71 13.40
N GLU A 26 6.92 -5.34 14.07
CA GLU A 26 8.25 -5.66 13.57
C GLU A 26 8.26 -6.68 12.40
N ALA A 27 7.16 -7.41 12.20
CA ALA A 27 6.99 -8.41 11.17
C ALA A 27 6.03 -7.96 10.06
N TRP A 28 5.53 -6.72 10.08
CA TRP A 28 4.47 -6.26 9.19
C TRP A 28 4.83 -6.40 7.70
N LEU A 29 6.06 -6.04 7.32
CA LEU A 29 6.55 -6.02 5.93
C LEU A 29 7.66 -7.05 5.68
N CYS A 30 7.80 -8.05 6.56
CA CYS A 30 8.93 -8.98 6.57
C CYS A 30 8.49 -10.45 6.46
N PRO A 31 9.20 -11.29 5.69
CA PRO A 31 10.23 -10.91 4.72
C PRO A 31 9.60 -10.28 3.47
N ASP A 32 10.23 -9.25 2.91
CA ASP A 32 9.86 -8.74 1.59
C ASP A 32 10.33 -9.75 0.52
N THR A 33 9.40 -10.60 0.08
CA THR A 33 9.69 -11.65 -0.92
C THR A 33 9.90 -11.09 -2.32
N GLU A 34 9.50 -9.84 -2.55
CA GLU A 34 9.54 -9.15 -3.85
C GLU A 34 10.53 -7.98 -3.86
N ALA A 35 11.46 -7.92 -2.91
CA ALA A 35 12.51 -6.90 -2.82
C ALA A 35 13.34 -6.73 -4.12
N GLY A 36 13.40 -7.77 -4.96
CA GLY A 36 14.04 -7.70 -6.28
C GLY A 36 13.36 -6.75 -7.28
N ALA A 37 12.07 -6.43 -7.08
CA ALA A 37 11.29 -5.52 -7.93
C ALA A 37 11.39 -4.04 -7.49
N ILE A 38 12.06 -3.74 -6.37
CA ILE A 38 12.12 -2.37 -5.83
C ILE A 38 12.70 -1.38 -6.84
N GLU A 39 13.72 -1.75 -7.63
CA GLU A 39 14.28 -0.78 -8.58
C GLU A 39 13.37 -0.52 -9.78
N GLU A 40 12.63 -1.53 -10.24
CA GLU A 40 11.61 -1.36 -11.27
C GLU A 40 10.47 -0.47 -10.77
N LYS A 41 10.05 -0.67 -9.51
CA LYS A 41 9.08 0.19 -8.83
C LYS A 41 9.58 1.63 -8.74
N ARG A 42 10.82 1.86 -8.34
CA ARG A 42 11.41 3.20 -8.25
C ARG A 42 11.47 3.89 -9.61
N ALA A 43 11.78 3.17 -10.68
CA ALA A 43 11.72 3.71 -12.03
C ALA A 43 10.29 4.14 -12.38
N LEU A 44 9.29 3.30 -12.10
CA LEU A 44 7.88 3.62 -12.33
C LEU A 44 7.42 4.86 -11.54
N MET A 45 7.81 4.97 -10.27
CA MET A 45 7.50 6.13 -9.42
C MET A 45 8.08 7.44 -9.98
N ARG A 46 9.25 7.39 -10.62
CA ARG A 46 9.88 8.57 -11.24
C ARG A 46 9.21 8.89 -12.59
N ASP A 47 9.07 7.89 -13.44
CA ASP A 47 8.68 8.09 -14.84
C ASP A 47 7.17 8.30 -15.00
N ARG A 48 6.37 7.72 -14.12
CA ARG A 48 4.89 7.71 -14.19
C ARG A 48 4.25 8.18 -12.88
N ARG A 49 4.92 9.10 -12.18
CA ARG A 49 4.49 9.63 -10.87
C ARG A 49 3.00 9.98 -10.82
N GLY A 50 2.48 10.66 -11.85
CA GLY A 50 1.08 11.10 -11.89
C GLY A 50 0.05 9.97 -11.98
N GLU A 51 0.47 8.74 -12.33
CA GLU A 51 -0.41 7.57 -12.39
C GLU A 51 -0.32 6.71 -11.13
N VAL A 52 0.83 6.73 -10.46
CA VAL A 52 1.14 5.82 -9.34
C VAL A 52 1.21 6.52 -8.00
N TYR A 53 1.16 7.84 -7.95
CA TYR A 53 1.17 8.61 -6.71
C TYR A 53 0.03 9.62 -6.68
N GLY A 54 -0.63 9.72 -5.53
CA GLY A 54 -1.64 10.72 -5.25
C GLY A 54 -1.75 11.00 -3.76
N ALA A 55 -1.95 12.25 -3.39
CA ALA A 55 -2.17 12.67 -2.01
C ALA A 55 -3.12 13.86 -1.98
N ARG A 56 -4.12 13.81 -1.10
CA ARG A 56 -5.05 14.90 -0.83
C ARG A 56 -4.51 15.78 0.30
N GLU A 57 -4.91 17.05 0.29
CA GLU A 57 -4.56 18.00 1.35
C GLU A 57 -5.00 17.47 2.72
N GLY A 58 -4.12 17.54 3.71
CA GLY A 58 -4.36 17.05 5.07
C GLY A 58 -3.88 15.62 5.33
N SER A 59 -3.36 14.92 4.31
CA SER A 59 -2.83 13.55 4.46
C SER A 59 -1.37 13.50 4.95
N GLU A 60 -0.70 14.64 5.07
CA GLU A 60 0.75 14.74 5.28
C GLU A 60 1.20 14.13 6.60
N LEU A 61 0.46 14.34 7.68
CA LEU A 61 0.79 13.77 9.00
C LEU A 61 0.66 12.25 9.01
N ALA A 62 -0.38 11.71 8.39
CA ALA A 62 -0.57 10.26 8.28
C ALA A 62 0.50 9.62 7.37
N ALA A 63 0.91 10.32 6.30
CA ALA A 63 2.01 9.89 5.45
C ALA A 63 3.36 9.86 6.20
N LEU A 64 3.61 10.84 7.09
CA LEU A 64 4.80 10.84 7.94
C LEU A 64 4.80 9.70 8.96
N GLU A 65 3.64 9.44 9.59
CA GLU A 65 3.48 8.31 10.53
C GLU A 65 3.75 6.97 9.82
N LEU A 66 3.13 6.77 8.66
CA LEU A 66 3.37 5.59 7.82
C LEU A 66 4.85 5.46 7.45
N ALA A 67 5.49 6.54 7.01
CA ALA A 67 6.90 6.51 6.63
C ALA A 67 7.81 6.12 7.81
N ALA A 68 7.53 6.63 9.02
CA ALA A 68 8.27 6.24 10.22
C ALA A 68 8.11 4.74 10.51
N ALA A 69 6.89 4.20 10.40
CA ALA A 69 6.61 2.79 10.63
C ALA A 69 7.31 1.89 9.59
N VAL A 70 7.25 2.26 8.30
CA VAL A 70 7.92 1.53 7.22
C VAL A 70 9.43 1.54 7.43
N HIS A 71 10.03 2.70 7.70
CA HIS A 71 11.48 2.80 7.89
C HIS A 71 11.99 2.07 9.14
N ALA A 72 11.15 1.92 10.18
CA ALA A 72 11.50 1.13 11.35
C ALA A 72 11.67 -0.37 11.04
N VAL A 73 10.97 -0.87 10.01
CA VAL A 73 10.98 -2.29 9.60
C VAL A 73 11.94 -2.54 8.43
N ALA A 74 11.86 -1.71 7.38
CA ALA A 74 12.59 -1.90 6.12
C ALA A 74 13.92 -1.13 6.06
N GLY A 75 14.17 -0.22 7.01
CA GLY A 75 15.25 0.74 6.93
C GLY A 75 14.89 2.00 6.13
N PRO A 76 15.78 3.00 6.09
CA PRO A 76 15.50 4.26 5.41
C PRO A 76 15.44 4.10 3.90
N ALA A 77 14.69 4.99 3.24
CA ALA A 77 14.70 5.15 1.79
C ALA A 77 16.12 5.39 1.25
N VAL A 78 16.38 4.88 0.04
CA VAL A 78 17.59 5.20 -0.73
C VAL A 78 17.23 6.17 -1.84
N GLY A 79 17.91 7.31 -1.87
CA GLY A 79 17.68 8.40 -2.82
C GLY A 79 16.83 9.54 -2.25
N ASP A 80 16.60 10.55 -3.08
CA ASP A 80 15.79 11.71 -2.75
C ASP A 80 14.37 11.54 -3.31
N TRP A 81 13.36 11.68 -2.45
CA TRP A 81 11.96 11.45 -2.79
C TRP A 81 11.11 12.66 -2.42
N PRO A 82 10.18 13.11 -3.30
CA PRO A 82 9.47 14.37 -3.09
C PRO A 82 8.56 14.41 -1.85
N SER A 83 8.17 13.26 -1.31
CA SER A 83 7.28 13.17 -0.15
C SER A 83 7.66 12.02 0.77
N ALA A 84 7.19 12.08 2.02
CA ALA A 84 7.40 11.02 3.00
C ALA A 84 6.84 9.67 2.54
N LEU A 85 5.66 9.68 1.90
CA LEU A 85 5.03 8.48 1.34
C LEU A 85 5.85 7.88 0.19
N GLU A 86 6.40 8.70 -0.71
CA GLU A 86 7.28 8.21 -1.78
C GLU A 86 8.58 7.63 -1.22
N GLY A 87 9.17 8.28 -0.20
CA GLY A 87 10.32 7.72 0.51
C GLY A 87 10.03 6.33 1.07
N ALA A 88 8.93 6.20 1.82
CA ALA A 88 8.49 4.92 2.38
C ALA A 88 8.22 3.87 1.31
N ALA A 89 7.46 4.21 0.26
CA ALA A 89 7.12 3.30 -0.82
C ALA A 89 8.36 2.85 -1.61
N SER A 90 9.41 3.66 -1.69
CA SER A 90 10.66 3.29 -2.33
C SER A 90 11.51 2.29 -1.53
N ALA A 91 11.21 2.10 -0.25
CA ALA A 91 11.96 1.23 0.66
C ALA A 91 11.45 -0.22 0.68
N VAL A 92 10.23 -0.47 0.17
CA VAL A 92 9.56 -1.78 0.18
C VAL A 92 8.96 -2.08 -1.18
N SER A 93 8.74 -3.36 -1.50
CA SER A 93 8.05 -3.74 -2.73
C SER A 93 6.54 -3.43 -2.69
N ASP A 94 5.90 -3.55 -1.53
CA ASP A 94 4.45 -3.33 -1.33
C ASP A 94 3.95 -1.94 -1.76
N ASP A 95 2.77 -1.91 -2.38
CA ASP A 95 2.04 -0.66 -2.58
C ASP A 95 1.48 -0.14 -1.25
N LEU A 96 1.58 1.16 -1.04
CA LEU A 96 1.21 1.79 0.23
C LEU A 96 0.02 2.72 0.04
N CYS A 97 -1.03 2.50 0.82
CA CYS A 97 -2.23 3.36 0.86
C CYS A 97 -2.42 3.93 2.26
N VAL A 98 -2.79 5.21 2.34
CA VAL A 98 -3.13 5.92 3.58
C VAL A 98 -4.64 6.10 3.63
N LEU A 99 -5.25 5.48 4.64
CA LEU A 99 -6.67 5.64 4.93
C LEU A 99 -6.85 6.58 6.13
N ILE A 100 -7.66 7.62 6.00
CA ILE A 100 -7.98 8.54 7.09
C ILE A 100 -9.49 8.53 7.33
N LYS A 101 -9.88 8.55 8.60
CA LYS A 101 -11.29 8.58 8.98
C LYS A 101 -11.85 9.99 8.80
N ASP A 102 -12.91 10.14 8.01
CA ASP A 102 -13.57 11.42 7.78
C ASP A 102 -14.52 11.81 8.93
N SER A 103 -15.20 12.95 8.78
CA SER A 103 -16.19 13.45 9.74
C SER A 103 -17.43 12.58 9.88
N GLU A 104 -17.75 11.76 8.88
CA GLU A 104 -18.86 10.80 8.90
C GLU A 104 -18.43 9.44 9.51
N GLY A 105 -17.14 9.32 9.86
CA GLY A 105 -16.56 8.13 10.45
C GLY A 105 -16.15 7.06 9.42
N LEU A 106 -16.08 7.39 8.14
CA LEU A 106 -15.67 6.49 7.07
C LEU A 106 -14.16 6.58 6.81
N TRP A 107 -13.51 5.44 6.64
CA TRP A 107 -12.11 5.40 6.19
C TRP A 107 -12.04 5.73 4.70
N ARG A 108 -11.32 6.79 4.33
CA ARG A 108 -11.13 7.24 2.94
C ARG A 108 -9.69 7.13 2.49
N LEU A 109 -9.49 6.81 1.21
CA LEU A 109 -8.17 6.80 0.59
C LEU A 109 -7.68 8.22 0.34
N GLU A 110 -6.89 8.76 1.27
CA GLU A 110 -6.42 10.15 1.19
C GLU A 110 -5.04 10.27 0.53
N ALA A 111 -4.22 9.22 0.55
CA ALA A 111 -2.98 9.18 -0.22
C ALA A 111 -2.59 7.75 -0.60
N GLY A 112 -1.76 7.60 -1.63
CA GLY A 112 -1.25 6.30 -2.06
C GLY A 112 -0.02 6.40 -2.95
N SER A 113 0.78 5.34 -2.92
CA SER A 113 1.80 4.99 -3.91
C SER A 113 1.50 3.57 -4.41
N LEU A 114 0.98 3.47 -5.63
CA LEU A 114 0.33 2.28 -6.19
C LEU A 114 0.95 1.93 -7.56
N CYS A 115 1.92 1.01 -7.55
CA CYS A 115 2.75 0.63 -8.68
C CYS A 115 2.37 -0.74 -9.29
N ALA A 116 1.76 -1.63 -8.51
CA ALA A 116 1.33 -2.97 -8.93
C ALA A 116 -0.15 -3.27 -8.58
N PRO A 117 -1.10 -2.38 -8.94
CA PRO A 117 -2.51 -2.62 -8.62
C PRO A 117 -3.10 -3.78 -9.42
N THR A 118 -4.07 -4.46 -8.82
CA THR A 118 -4.86 -5.51 -9.49
C THR A 118 -6.20 -4.95 -9.96
N PHE A 119 -6.25 -4.52 -11.21
CA PHE A 119 -7.46 -4.05 -11.92
C PHE A 119 -8.13 -2.78 -11.37
N TRP A 120 -7.35 -1.83 -10.84
CA TRP A 120 -7.82 -0.48 -10.52
C TRP A 120 -6.70 0.55 -10.66
N ARG A 121 -7.06 1.83 -10.73
CA ARG A 121 -6.11 2.95 -10.80
C ARG A 121 -6.29 3.88 -9.60
N LEU A 122 -5.20 4.45 -9.11
CA LEU A 122 -5.21 5.32 -7.94
C LEU A 122 -6.00 6.62 -8.20
N ASP A 123 -5.81 7.22 -9.38
CA ASP A 123 -6.49 8.45 -9.80
C ASP A 123 -8.01 8.30 -9.86
N GLU A 124 -8.52 7.11 -10.18
CA GLU A 124 -9.96 6.80 -10.20
C GLU A 124 -10.57 6.59 -8.81
N LYS A 125 -9.75 6.36 -7.78
CA LYS A 125 -10.19 5.91 -6.45
C LYS A 125 -9.78 6.81 -5.30
N LEU A 126 -8.89 7.78 -5.53
CA LEU A 126 -8.46 8.72 -4.50
C LEU A 126 -9.65 9.54 -3.96
N GLY A 127 -9.80 9.56 -2.63
CA GLY A 127 -10.91 10.21 -1.91
C GLY A 127 -12.15 9.33 -1.67
N GLU A 128 -12.22 8.16 -2.32
CA GLU A 128 -13.32 7.22 -2.10
C GLU A 128 -13.25 6.61 -0.68
N PRO A 129 -14.40 6.34 -0.04
CA PRO A 129 -14.44 5.59 1.19
C PRO A 129 -14.13 4.11 0.92
N LEU A 130 -13.71 3.38 1.94
CA LEU A 130 -13.31 1.97 1.84
C LEU A 130 -14.38 1.09 1.17
N GLY A 131 -15.67 1.36 1.39
CA GLY A 131 -16.75 0.68 0.67
C GLY A 131 -16.77 0.99 -0.84
N GLY A 132 -16.53 2.24 -1.23
CA GLY A 132 -16.47 2.66 -2.64
C GLY A 132 -15.26 2.09 -3.40
N LEU A 133 -14.16 1.82 -2.69
CA LEU A 133 -13.02 1.08 -3.24
C LEU A 133 -13.42 -0.34 -3.68
N HIS A 134 -14.29 -1.01 -2.91
CA HIS A 134 -14.68 -2.40 -3.12
C HIS A 134 -15.94 -2.59 -3.97
N GLY A 135 -16.66 -1.53 -4.35
CA GLY A 135 -17.93 -1.61 -5.10
C GLY A 135 -17.93 -2.55 -6.34
N PRO A 136 -16.84 -2.67 -7.12
CA PRO A 136 -16.77 -3.61 -8.24
C PRO A 136 -16.67 -5.09 -7.85
N VAL A 137 -16.36 -5.42 -6.59
CA VAL A 137 -16.20 -6.80 -6.12
C VAL A 137 -17.59 -7.42 -5.91
N PRO A 138 -17.94 -8.52 -6.61
CA PRO A 138 -19.23 -9.16 -6.42
C PRO A 138 -19.44 -9.64 -4.98
N GLY A 139 -20.48 -9.14 -4.31
CA GLY A 139 -20.84 -9.54 -2.95
C GLY A 139 -20.06 -8.83 -1.83
N ALA A 140 -19.40 -7.71 -2.13
CA ALA A 140 -18.76 -6.83 -1.14
C ALA A 140 -19.74 -5.87 -0.44
#